data_AF-F0QXS3-F1
#
_entry.id   AF-F0QXS3-F1
#
_cell.length_a   1.000
_cell.length_b   1.000
_cell.length_c   1.000
_cell.angle_alpha   90.00
_cell.angle_beta   90.00
_cell.angle_gamma   90.00
#
_symmetry.space_group_name_H-M   'P 1'
#
loop_
_entity.id
_entity.type
_entity.pdbx_description
1 polymer ?
#
loop_
_entity_poly.entity_id
_entity_poly.type
_entity_poly.pdbx_seq_one_letter_code
_entity_poly.pdbx_strand_id
1 'polypeptide(L)'
;MDSDPINLVNNARKDLQTVINLVNTYERTRDVDVLNDIVKLSLSIYDNAIKAFLAVKGIRVRDLDYLVQVAHDFIPSEIISSDLRDFLIKCSSTECSADSIVTRVRDLDRLVDYVHTASTHRAVHNGL
;
A
#
# COMPACT_ATOMS: atom_id res chain seq x y z
N MET A 1 16.86 12.25 -2.00
CA MET A 1 16.41 12.71 -0.67
C MET A 1 15.62 11.57 -0.08
N ASP A 2 16.05 11.02 1.06
CA ASP A 2 15.30 9.95 1.75
C ASP A 2 13.96 10.56 2.20
N SER A 3 12.85 10.13 1.59
CA SER A 3 11.52 10.63 1.92
C SER A 3 11.18 10.29 3.37
N ASP A 4 10.73 11.28 4.14
CA ASP A 4 10.32 11.10 5.54
C ASP A 4 9.22 10.01 5.65
N PRO A 5 9.43 8.93 6.43
CA PRO A 5 8.47 7.85 6.56
C PRO A 5 7.09 8.31 7.04
N ILE A 6 7.01 9.38 7.86
CA ILE A 6 5.73 9.92 8.32
C ILE A 6 4.97 10.56 7.15
N ASN A 7 5.67 11.29 6.28
CA ASN A 7 5.06 11.86 5.08
C ASN A 7 4.62 10.79 4.09
N LEU A 8 5.43 9.75 3.91
CA LEU A 8 5.07 8.61 3.04
C LEU A 8 3.80 7.90 3.52
N VAL A 9 3.69 7.60 4.83
CA VAL A 9 2.50 6.92 5.36
C VAL A 9 1.27 7.84 5.38
N ASN A 10 1.44 9.14 5.65
CA ASN A 10 0.33 10.09 5.57
C ASN A 10 -0.20 10.26 4.14
N ASN A 11 0.68 10.24 3.14
CA ASN A 11 0.26 10.23 1.74
C ASN A 11 -0.47 8.93 1.40
N ALA A 12 0.05 7.77 1.82
CA ALA A 12 -0.61 6.49 1.62
C ALA A 12 -2.03 6.45 2.24
N ARG A 13 -2.25 7.04 3.42
CA ARG A 13 -3.57 7.18 4.05
C ARG A 13 -4.53 8.05 3.24
N LYS A 14 -4.07 9.19 2.73
CA LYS A 14 -4.88 10.08 1.88
C LYS A 14 -5.26 9.40 0.57
N ASP A 15 -4.29 8.75 -0.05
CA ASP A 15 -4.50 8.01 -1.30
C ASP A 15 -5.45 6.83 -1.09
N LEU A 16 -5.38 6.13 0.05
CA LEU A 16 -6.32 5.07 0.40
C LEU A 16 -7.76 5.58 0.51
N GLN A 17 -7.98 6.74 1.12
CA GLN A 17 -9.31 7.35 1.14
C GLN A 17 -9.82 7.66 -0.27
N THR A 18 -8.93 8.08 -1.17
CA THR A 18 -9.25 8.27 -2.59
C THR A 18 -9.60 6.95 -3.26
N VAL A 19 -8.84 5.87 -3.03
CA VAL A 19 -9.15 4.52 -3.55
C VAL A 19 -10.54 4.06 -3.09
N ILE A 20 -10.89 4.24 -1.81
CA ILE A 20 -12.22 3.88 -1.30
C ILE A 20 -13.33 4.63 -2.04
N ASN A 21 -13.13 5.92 -2.32
CA ASN A 21 -14.09 6.71 -3.09
C ASN A 21 -14.19 6.26 -4.55
N LEU A 22 -13.07 5.89 -5.16
CA LEU A 22 -13.03 5.35 -6.52
C LEU A 22 -13.71 3.99 -6.60
N VAL A 23 -13.52 3.10 -5.62
CA VAL A 23 -14.24 1.82 -5.51
C VAL A 23 -15.75 2.05 -5.49
N ASN A 24 -16.24 2.95 -4.65
CA ASN A 24 -17.66 3.29 -4.60
C ASN A 24 -18.19 3.85 -5.93
N THR A 25 -17.36 4.61 -6.64
CA THR A 25 -17.70 5.13 -7.98
C THR A 25 -17.79 4.00 -8.97
N TYR A 26 -16.77 3.14 -9.00
CA TYR A 26 -16.68 1.98 -9.88
C TYR A 26 -17.85 1.02 -9.68
N GLU A 27 -18.24 0.70 -8.44
CA GLU A 27 -19.37 -0.19 -8.16
C GLU A 27 -20.69 0.29 -8.79
N ARG A 28 -20.83 1.61 -8.95
CA ARG A 28 -22.01 2.26 -9.55
C ARG A 28 -21.91 2.39 -11.07
N THR A 29 -20.74 2.77 -11.59
CA THR A 29 -20.57 3.10 -13.01
C THR A 29 -20.08 1.93 -13.85
N ARG A 30 -19.37 0.98 -13.22
CA ARG A 30 -18.60 -0.09 -13.89
C ARG A 30 -17.60 0.45 -14.93
N ASP A 31 -17.12 1.67 -14.71
CA ASP A 31 -16.20 2.37 -15.59
C ASP A 31 -14.78 1.79 -15.49
N VAL A 32 -14.27 1.29 -16.61
CA VAL A 32 -12.95 0.66 -16.69
C VAL A 32 -11.83 1.66 -16.42
N ASP A 33 -12.00 2.95 -16.73
CA ASP A 33 -10.99 3.96 -16.43
C ASP A 33 -10.88 4.20 -14.92
N VAL A 34 -12.01 4.18 -14.20
CA VAL A 34 -12.02 4.22 -12.73
C VAL A 34 -11.35 2.99 -12.14
N LEU A 35 -11.57 1.80 -12.73
CA LEU A 35 -10.89 0.57 -12.32
C LEU A 35 -9.36 0.67 -12.48
N ASN A 36 -8.90 1.24 -13.60
CA ASN A 36 -7.48 1.46 -13.86
C ASN A 36 -6.86 2.43 -12.84
N ASP A 37 -7.58 3.49 -12.48
CA ASP A 37 -7.14 4.45 -11.47
C ASP A 37 -7.06 3.84 -10.07
N ILE A 38 -8.03 2.98 -9.70
CA ILE A 38 -7.98 2.18 -8.47
C ILE A 38 -6.68 1.36 -8.43
N VAL A 39 -6.41 0.58 -9.47
CA VAL A 39 -5.24 -0.32 -9.51
C VAL A 39 -3.93 0.46 -9.41
N LYS A 40 -3.76 1.53 -10.19
CA LYS A 40 -2.55 2.37 -10.18
C LYS A 40 -2.32 2.99 -8.80
N LEU A 41 -3.37 3.55 -8.20
CA LEU A 41 -3.26 4.20 -6.91
C LEU A 41 -3.02 3.18 -5.80
N SER A 42 -3.67 2.01 -5.85
CA SER A 42 -3.42 0.88 -4.96
C SER A 42 -1.97 0.39 -4.98
N LEU A 43 -1.35 0.29 -6.15
CA LEU A 43 0.07 -0.08 -6.27
C LEU A 43 1.00 1.00 -5.68
N SER A 44 0.70 2.29 -5.92
CA SER A 44 1.44 3.41 -5.32
C SER A 44 1.35 3.40 -3.79
N ILE A 45 0.16 3.17 -3.23
CA ILE A 45 -0.07 3.06 -1.79
C ILE A 45 0.76 1.92 -1.20
N TYR A 46 0.73 0.75 -1.83
CA TYR A 46 1.51 -0.41 -1.42
C TYR A 46 3.00 -0.06 -1.34
N ASP A 47 3.57 0.43 -2.44
CA ASP A 47 5.01 0.72 -2.51
C ASP A 47 5.42 1.80 -1.50
N ASN A 48 4.60 2.84 -1.31
CA ASN A 48 4.87 3.90 -0.33
C ASN A 48 4.82 3.39 1.11
N ALA A 49 3.84 2.54 1.44
CA ALA A 49 3.73 1.95 2.77
C ALA A 49 4.91 1.00 3.08
N ILE A 50 5.32 0.16 2.12
CA ILE A 50 6.49 -0.70 2.27
C ILE A 50 7.78 0.12 2.44
N LYS A 51 7.99 1.16 1.64
CA LYS A 51 9.14 2.07 1.77
C LYS A 51 9.16 2.77 3.12
N ALA A 52 8.00 3.28 3.57
CA ALA A 52 7.86 3.92 4.88
C ALA A 52 8.20 2.95 6.00
N PHE A 53 7.68 1.73 5.96
CA PHE A 53 7.95 0.70 6.96
C PHE A 53 9.44 0.37 7.07
N LEU A 54 10.11 0.14 5.94
CA LEU A 54 11.54 -0.20 5.95
C LEU A 54 12.40 0.97 6.41
N ALA A 55 12.04 2.21 6.04
CA ALA A 55 12.66 3.41 6.60
C ALA A 55 12.47 3.50 8.13
N VAL A 56 11.28 3.16 8.64
CA VAL A 56 11.00 3.02 10.10
C VAL A 56 11.80 1.90 10.74
N LYS A 57 12.23 0.87 10.00
CA LYS A 57 13.16 -0.16 10.50
C LYS A 57 14.63 0.22 10.33
N GLY A 58 14.95 1.34 9.67
CA GLY A 58 16.32 1.73 9.34
C GLY A 58 16.95 0.86 8.25
N ILE A 59 16.14 0.14 7.49
CA ILE A 59 16.57 -0.76 6.43
C ILE A 59 16.62 0.02 5.11
N ARG A 60 17.77 -0.03 4.43
CA ARG A 60 17.97 0.58 3.11
C ARG A 60 18.08 -0.52 2.06
N VAL A 61 17.09 -0.58 1.17
CA VAL A 61 17.12 -1.46 0.01
C VAL A 61 16.95 -0.62 -1.25
N ARG A 62 17.80 -0.87 -2.26
CA ARG A 62 17.82 -0.15 -3.54
C ARG A 62 16.92 -0.77 -4.61
N ASP A 63 16.64 -2.06 -4.48
CA ASP A 63 15.85 -2.85 -5.43
C ASP A 63 14.41 -3.02 -4.94
N LEU A 64 13.43 -2.67 -5.77
CA LEU A 64 12.00 -2.75 -5.46
C LEU A 64 11.50 -4.18 -5.25
N ASP A 65 12.05 -5.15 -5.97
CA ASP A 65 11.61 -6.54 -5.81
C ASP A 65 12.20 -7.15 -4.54
N TYR A 66 13.42 -6.74 -4.18
CA TYR A 66 14.03 -7.12 -2.89
C TYR A 66 13.40 -6.36 -1.71
N LEU A 67 12.93 -5.12 -1.89
CA LEU A 67 12.21 -4.34 -0.88
C LEU A 67 11.00 -5.11 -0.33
N VAL A 68 10.25 -5.75 -1.22
CA VAL A 68 9.02 -6.46 -0.89
C VAL A 68 9.32 -7.71 -0.08
N GLN A 69 10.28 -8.52 -0.53
CA GLN A 69 10.73 -9.71 0.18
C GLN A 69 11.17 -9.38 1.61
N VAL A 70 12.05 -8.38 1.75
CA VAL A 70 12.57 -7.96 3.05
C VAL A 70 11.44 -7.43 3.94
N ALA A 71 10.44 -6.72 3.40
CA ALA A 71 9.33 -6.24 4.21
C ALA A 71 8.45 -7.36 4.76
N HIS A 72 8.20 -8.42 3.97
CA HIS A 72 7.40 -9.58 4.41
C HIS A 72 8.09 -10.43 5.48
N ASP A 73 9.42 -10.32 5.64
CA ASP A 73 10.11 -10.94 6.79
C ASP A 73 9.74 -10.30 8.14
N PHE A 74 9.21 -9.08 8.13
CA PHE A 74 8.88 -8.32 9.34
C PHE A 74 7.38 -7.99 9.48
N ILE A 75 6.65 -7.90 8.37
CA ILE A 75 5.21 -7.62 8.38
C ILE A 75 4.49 -8.97 8.47
N PRO A 76 3.66 -9.20 9.51
CA PRO A 76 2.92 -10.45 9.65
C PRO A 76 2.00 -10.71 8.44
N SER A 77 1.89 -11.97 8.01
CA SER A 77 1.05 -12.37 6.87
C SER A 77 -0.45 -12.08 7.08
N GLU A 78 -0.89 -11.92 8.33
CA GLU A 78 -2.26 -11.52 8.68
C GLU A 78 -2.55 -10.05 8.36
N ILE A 79 -1.50 -9.22 8.25
CA ILE A 79 -1.61 -7.80 7.89
C ILE A 79 -1.76 -7.66 6.38
N ILE A 80 -0.93 -8.39 5.63
CA ILE A 80 -0.89 -8.28 4.17
C ILE A 80 -0.44 -9.59 3.54
N SER A 81 -1.11 -9.97 2.46
CA SER A 81 -0.70 -11.13 1.68
C SER A 81 0.58 -10.84 0.88
N SER A 82 1.46 -11.82 0.77
CA SER A 82 2.71 -11.73 0.00
C SER A 82 2.48 -11.53 -1.50
N ASP A 83 1.35 -12.01 -2.01
CA ASP A 83 0.98 -11.92 -3.44
C ASP A 83 0.31 -10.59 -3.83
N LEU A 84 0.01 -9.69 -2.87
CA LEU A 84 -0.80 -8.50 -3.16
C LEU A 84 -0.15 -7.58 -4.19
N ARG A 85 1.17 -7.36 -4.10
CA ARG A 85 1.88 -6.50 -5.05
C ARG A 85 1.86 -7.09 -6.45
N ASP A 86 2.15 -8.38 -6.58
CA ASP A 86 2.16 -9.07 -7.87
C ASP A 86 0.76 -9.10 -8.49
N PHE A 87 -0.27 -9.27 -7.67
CA PHE A 87 -1.66 -9.13 -8.09
C PHE A 87 -1.94 -7.72 -8.65
N LEU A 88 -1.51 -6.65 -7.95
CA LEU A 88 -1.68 -5.27 -8.41
C LEU A 88 -0.91 -4.96 -9.70
N ILE A 89 0.31 -5.49 -9.85
CA ILE A 89 1.10 -5.37 -11.09
C ILE A 89 0.43 -6.12 -12.25
N LYS A 90 -0.09 -7.31 -11.99
CA LYS A 90 -0.83 -8.07 -13.00
C LYS A 90 -2.10 -7.32 -13.42
N CYS A 91 -2.83 -6.77 -12.46
CA CYS A 91 -4.02 -5.95 -12.72
C CYS A 91 -3.72 -4.64 -13.46
N SER A 92 -2.50 -4.10 -13.36
CA SER A 92 -2.12 -2.89 -14.10
C SER A 92 -1.69 -3.16 -15.54
N SER A 93 -1.43 -4.43 -15.88
CA SER A 93 -0.93 -4.88 -17.19
C SER A 93 -1.92 -5.74 -17.98
N THR A 94 -2.93 -6.32 -17.32
CA THR A 94 -3.94 -7.21 -17.92
C THR A 94 -5.34 -6.89 -17.36
N GLU A 95 -6.41 -7.39 -18.00
CA GLU A 95 -7.78 -7.23 -17.48
C GLU A 95 -7.89 -7.80 -16.05
N CYS A 96 -8.10 -6.90 -15.09
CA CYS A 96 -8.29 -7.22 -13.69
C CYS A 96 -9.75 -7.58 -13.42
N SER A 97 -9.99 -8.67 -12.67
CA SER A 97 -11.34 -8.92 -12.14
C SER A 97 -11.68 -7.87 -11.08
N ALA A 98 -12.76 -7.13 -11.33
CA ALA A 98 -13.18 -6.04 -10.47
C ALA A 98 -13.52 -6.48 -9.04
N ASP A 99 -14.16 -7.63 -8.88
CA ASP A 99 -14.50 -8.18 -7.56
C ASP A 99 -13.22 -8.56 -6.78
N SER A 100 -12.16 -8.96 -7.50
CA SER A 100 -10.86 -9.27 -6.90
C SER A 100 -10.16 -8.03 -6.38
N ILE A 101 -10.12 -6.91 -7.14
CA ILE A 101 -9.46 -5.69 -6.67
C ILE A 101 -10.19 -5.07 -5.47
N VAL A 102 -11.53 -5.00 -5.51
CA VAL A 102 -12.34 -4.42 -4.42
C VAL A 102 -12.13 -5.18 -3.12
N THR A 103 -12.06 -6.51 -3.18
CA THR A 103 -11.78 -7.35 -2.01
C THR A 103 -10.38 -7.10 -1.45
N ARG A 104 -9.40 -6.89 -2.34
CA ARG A 104 -7.98 -6.69 -2.00
C ARG A 104 -7.65 -5.29 -1.46
N VAL A 105 -8.52 -4.28 -1.68
CA VAL A 105 -8.34 -2.93 -1.10
C VAL A 105 -8.30 -2.98 0.43
N ARG A 106 -9.01 -3.92 1.07
CA ARG A 106 -8.93 -4.13 2.53
C ARG A 106 -7.56 -4.58 3.02
N ASP A 107 -6.77 -5.23 2.16
CA ASP A 107 -5.39 -5.62 2.50
C ASP A 107 -4.48 -4.39 2.52
N LEU A 108 -4.74 -3.42 1.64
CA LEU A 108 -4.03 -2.13 1.64
C LEU A 108 -4.36 -1.30 2.88
N ASP A 109 -5.62 -1.28 3.29
CA ASP A 109 -6.06 -0.59 4.51
C ASP A 109 -5.31 -1.12 5.74
N ARG A 110 -5.30 -2.45 5.94
CA ARG A 110 -4.54 -3.11 7.01
C ARG A 110 -3.05 -2.81 6.97
N LEU A 111 -2.43 -2.84 5.78
CA LEU A 111 -1.02 -2.48 5.62
C LEU A 111 -0.77 -1.04 6.08
N VAL A 112 -1.54 -0.09 5.55
CA VAL A 112 -1.33 1.33 5.81
C VAL A 112 -1.50 1.64 7.30
N ASP A 113 -2.51 1.07 7.95
CA ASP A 113 -2.73 1.24 9.39
C ASP A 113 -1.61 0.61 10.24
N TYR A 114 -1.14 -0.57 9.85
CA TYR A 114 -0.01 -1.22 10.52
C TYR A 114 1.27 -0.38 10.42
N VAL A 115 1.59 0.10 9.22
CA VAL A 115 2.77 0.96 8.98
C VAL A 115 2.62 2.30 9.69
N HIS A 116 1.43 2.87 9.73
CA HIS A 116 1.16 4.11 10.46
C HIS A 116 1.41 3.92 11.97
N THR A 117 0.91 2.83 12.55
CA THR A 117 1.16 2.48 13.95
C THR A 117 2.64 2.31 14.22
N ALA A 118 3.37 1.58 13.37
CA ALA A 118 4.82 1.41 13.50
C ALA A 118 5.59 2.74 13.41
N SER A 119 5.16 3.63 12.50
CA SER A 119 5.78 4.94 12.27
C SER A 119 5.56 5.89 13.45
N THR A 120 4.36 5.88 14.03
CA THR A 120 3.98 6.78 15.13
C THR A 120 4.44 6.28 16.49
N HIS A 121 4.41 4.97 16.77
CA HIS A 121 4.97 4.41 18.00
C HIS A 121 6.48 4.66 18.13
N ARG A 122 7.22 4.62 17.01
CA ARG A 122 8.65 4.95 17.01
C ARG A 122 8.90 6.44 17.26
N ALA A 123 8.02 7.33 16.78
CA ALA A 123 8.09 8.77 17.08
C ALA A 123 7.90 9.04 18.59
N VAL A 124 6.94 8.36 19.23
CA VAL A 124 6.69 8.48 20.68
C VAL A 124 7.85 7.94 21.51
N HIS A 125 8.47 6.81 21.11
CA HIS A 125 9.61 6.24 21.84
C HIS A 125 10.94 6.99 21.65
N ASN A 126 11.11 7.70 20.53
CA ASN A 126 12.30 8.49 20.23
C ASN A 126 12.18 9.97 20.66
N GLY A 127 11.09 10.36 21.34
CA GLY A 127 10.93 11.69 21.92
C GLY A 127 10.82 12.82 20.90
N LEU A 128 9.94 12.65 19.89
CA LEU A 128 9.38 13.77 19.13
C LEU A 128 8.06 14.24 19.76
#